data_AF-A0A2D6QXN0-F1
#
_entry.id   AF-A0A2D6QXN0-F1
#
_cell.length_a   1.000
_cell.length_b   1.000
_cell.length_c   1.000
_cell.angle_alpha   90.00
_cell.angle_beta   90.00
_cell.angle_gamma   90.00
#
_symmetry.space_group_name_H-M   'P 1'
#
loop_
_entity.id
_entity.type
_entity.pdbx_description
1 polymer ?
#
loop_
_entity_poly.entity_id
_entity_poly.type
_entity_poly.pdbx_seq_one_letter_code
_entity_poly.pdbx_strand_id
1 'polypeptide(L)'
;MERLSAAEPANPQRDAVSSYFAQVDAIGAGGGLSADDPEQLAMAILSQATTGDATAFDQLANAQESSLAALRRVQPPAAAQEHHRRSVALLEQSTRLLARLKEGLLNGNIAALGELSAQAEQMKSQAEGLDRLAAEIRQRAGLD
;
A
#
# COMPACT_ATOMS: atom_id res chain seq x y z
N MET A 1 6.91 29.72 -42.48
CA MET A 1 7.13 28.28 -42.22
C MET A 1 6.76 28.01 -40.77
N GLU A 2 5.46 27.85 -40.49
CA GLU A 2 5.00 27.41 -39.17
C GLU A 2 5.24 25.90 -39.04
N ARG A 3 6.10 25.53 -38.09
CA ARG A 3 6.20 24.15 -37.64
C ARG A 3 4.95 23.86 -36.81
N LEU A 4 3.94 23.28 -37.45
CA LEU A 4 2.85 22.59 -36.76
C LEU A 4 3.48 21.53 -35.85
N SER A 5 3.50 21.80 -34.55
CA SER A 5 3.77 20.79 -33.52
C SER A 5 2.78 19.65 -33.74
N ALA A 6 3.27 18.53 -34.24
CA ALA A 6 2.52 17.29 -34.24
C ALA A 6 2.25 16.93 -32.78
N ALA A 7 1.00 17.07 -32.34
CA ALA A 7 0.54 16.46 -31.11
C ALA A 7 0.88 14.97 -31.21
N GLU A 8 1.68 14.46 -30.27
CA GLU A 8 1.95 13.02 -30.17
C GLU A 8 0.61 12.27 -30.20
N PRO A 9 0.50 11.16 -30.95
CA PRO A 9 -0.75 10.42 -31.01
C PRO A 9 -1.14 9.99 -29.59
N ALA A 10 -2.37 10.32 -29.19
CA ALA A 10 -2.93 9.87 -27.91
C ALA A 10 -2.79 8.34 -27.83
N ASN A 11 -2.08 7.85 -26.81
CA ASN A 11 -1.95 6.43 -26.55
C ASN A 11 -2.91 6.08 -25.40
N PRO A 12 -4.15 5.66 -25.70
CA PRO A 12 -5.19 5.47 -24.68
C PRO A 12 -4.81 4.43 -23.63
N GLN A 13 -3.94 3.48 -23.96
CA GLN A 13 -3.42 2.50 -23.01
C GLN A 13 -2.40 3.13 -22.05
N ARG A 14 -1.50 3.98 -22.56
CA ARG A 14 -0.55 4.74 -21.75
C ARG A 14 -1.27 5.65 -20.77
N ASP A 15 -2.27 6.39 -21.24
CA ASP A 15 -3.04 7.34 -20.43
C ASP A 15 -3.83 6.62 -19.33
N ALA A 16 -4.47 5.49 -19.65
CA ALA A 16 -5.21 4.69 -18.68
C ALA A 16 -4.29 4.10 -17.59
N VAL A 17 -3.13 3.58 -17.96
CA VAL A 17 -2.14 3.04 -17.00
C VAL A 17 -1.55 4.17 -16.14
N SER A 18 -1.21 5.31 -16.74
CA SER A 18 -0.70 6.48 -16.01
C SER A 18 -1.73 7.01 -15.01
N SER A 19 -2.99 7.16 -15.43
CA SER A 19 -4.07 7.61 -14.55
C SER A 19 -4.33 6.64 -13.41
N TYR A 20 -4.28 5.33 -13.69
CA TYR A 20 -4.41 4.30 -12.67
C TYR A 20 -3.32 4.42 -11.60
N PHE A 21 -2.05 4.47 -11.98
CA PHE A 21 -0.96 4.55 -11.01
C PHE A 21 -0.99 5.87 -10.24
N ALA A 22 -1.32 7.00 -10.88
CA ALA A 22 -1.51 8.27 -10.19
C ALA A 22 -2.61 8.21 -9.11
N GLN A 23 -3.72 7.51 -9.38
CA GLN A 23 -4.78 7.29 -8.38
C GLN A 23 -4.29 6.40 -7.22
N VAL A 24 -3.55 5.34 -7.52
CA VAL A 24 -2.99 4.44 -6.49
C VAL A 24 -1.95 5.17 -5.62
N ASP A 25 -1.07 5.94 -6.24
CA ASP A 25 -0.04 6.72 -5.53
C ASP A 25 -0.66 7.79 -4.63
N ALA A 26 -1.74 8.45 -5.09
CA ALA A 26 -2.49 9.40 -4.27
C ALA A 26 -3.16 8.75 -3.04
N ILE A 27 -3.61 7.50 -3.16
CA ILE A 27 -4.15 6.73 -2.03
C ILE A 27 -3.04 6.39 -1.04
N GLY A 28 -1.86 5.97 -1.53
CA GLY A 28 -0.70 5.67 -0.69
C GLY A 28 -0.19 6.89 0.08
N ALA A 29 -0.09 8.04 -0.58
CA ALA A 29 0.34 9.30 0.03
C ALA A 29 -0.66 9.84 1.09
N GLY A 30 -1.95 9.52 0.97
CA GLY A 30 -2.98 9.90 1.93
C GLY A 30 -3.18 8.92 3.10
N GLY A 31 -2.56 7.74 3.03
CA GLY A 31 -2.77 6.62 3.97
C GLY A 31 -2.04 6.71 5.31
N GLY A 32 -1.42 7.85 5.62
CA GLY A 32 -0.82 8.11 6.94
C GLY A 32 0.51 7.39 7.24
N LEU A 33 1.00 6.56 6.31
CA LEU A 33 2.35 6.02 6.35
C LEU A 33 3.11 6.45 5.10
N SER A 34 3.60 7.67 5.10
CA SER A 34 4.85 7.90 4.40
C SER A 34 5.89 6.99 5.06
N ALA A 35 6.59 6.18 4.27
CA ALA A 35 7.69 5.33 4.72
C ALA A 35 8.91 6.12 5.24
N ASP A 36 8.75 7.43 5.51
CA ASP A 36 9.79 8.35 5.92
C ASP A 36 10.26 8.12 7.36
N ASP A 37 9.46 7.52 8.25
CA ASP A 37 9.86 7.32 9.66
C ASP A 37 9.33 6.01 10.31
N PRO A 38 9.73 4.83 9.81
CA PRO A 38 9.36 3.53 10.40
C PRO A 38 9.86 3.35 11.85
N GLU A 39 10.95 4.03 12.21
CA GLU A 39 11.53 4.00 13.56
C GLU A 39 10.66 4.75 14.58
N GLN A 40 10.08 5.89 14.18
CA GLN A 40 9.16 6.63 15.05
C GLN A 40 7.87 5.85 15.28
N LEU A 41 7.38 5.13 14.26
CA LEU A 41 6.24 4.24 14.41
C LEU A 41 6.52 3.11 15.40
N ALA A 42 7.69 2.46 15.29
CA ALA A 42 8.09 1.39 16.22
C ALA A 42 8.21 1.91 17.67
N MET A 43 8.79 3.10 17.86
CA MET A 43 8.88 3.78 19.18
C MET A 43 7.50 4.11 19.74
N ALA A 44 6.58 4.65 18.91
CA ALA A 44 5.22 4.97 19.33
C ALA A 44 4.45 3.72 19.77
N ILE A 45 4.60 2.63 19.02
CA ILE A 45 4.03 1.31 19.34
C ILE A 45 4.59 0.78 20.67
N LEU A 46 5.90 0.86 20.87
CA LEU A 46 6.55 0.37 22.10
C LEU A 46 6.13 1.18 23.34
N SER A 47 6.05 2.51 23.21
CA SER A 47 5.55 3.39 24.28
C SER A 47 4.09 3.06 24.64
N GLN A 48 3.25 2.85 23.62
CA GLN A 48 1.85 2.45 23.77
C GLN A 48 1.67 1.09 24.45
N ALA A 49 2.50 0.12 24.09
CA ALA A 49 2.56 -1.20 24.73
C ALA A 49 2.75 -1.11 26.26
N THR A 50 3.63 -0.22 26.71
CA THR A 50 3.95 -0.09 28.14
C THR A 50 2.90 0.66 28.94
N THR A 51 2.08 1.48 28.28
CA THR A 51 1.03 2.30 28.90
C THR A 51 -0.37 1.68 28.78
N GLY A 52 -0.53 0.65 27.94
CA GLY A 52 -1.82 0.04 27.63
C GLY A 52 -2.72 0.92 26.75
N ASP A 53 -2.18 2.02 26.21
CA ASP A 53 -2.86 2.88 25.24
C ASP A 53 -2.66 2.29 23.84
N ALA A 54 -3.73 2.15 23.05
CA ALA A 54 -3.66 1.64 21.67
C ALA A 54 -4.11 2.67 20.62
N THR A 55 -4.11 3.97 20.98
CA THR A 55 -4.65 5.02 20.12
C THR A 55 -3.92 5.15 18.77
N ALA A 56 -2.59 4.97 18.70
CA ALA A 56 -1.89 5.04 17.40
C ALA A 56 -2.14 3.79 16.55
N PHE A 57 -2.35 2.62 17.18
CA PHE A 57 -2.81 1.43 16.45
C PHE A 57 -4.17 1.66 15.82
N ASP A 58 -5.10 2.29 16.55
CA ASP A 58 -6.42 2.62 16.03
C ASP A 58 -6.35 3.65 14.90
N GLN A 59 -5.53 4.69 15.02
CA GLN A 59 -5.33 5.66 13.94
C GLN A 59 -4.76 5.00 12.69
N LEU A 60 -3.77 4.12 12.85
CA LEU A 60 -3.15 3.41 11.74
C LEU A 60 -4.11 2.42 11.07
N ALA A 61 -4.90 1.68 11.87
CA ALA A 61 -5.90 0.75 11.36
C ALA A 61 -6.96 1.50 10.54
N ASN A 62 -7.49 2.61 11.08
CA ASN A 62 -8.45 3.45 10.37
C ASN A 62 -7.88 4.02 9.05
N ALA A 63 -6.61 4.43 9.05
CA ALA A 63 -5.94 4.94 7.85
C ALA A 63 -5.78 3.84 6.77
N GLN A 64 -5.40 2.62 7.17
CA GLN A 64 -5.33 1.48 6.25
C GLN A 64 -6.70 1.05 5.72
N GLU A 65 -7.72 1.03 6.57
CA GLU A 65 -9.09 0.71 6.15
C GLU A 65 -9.63 1.74 5.15
N SER A 66 -9.38 3.03 5.40
CA SER A 66 -9.71 4.10 4.46
C SER A 66 -9.00 3.92 3.12
N SER A 67 -7.69 3.62 3.16
CA SER A 67 -6.88 3.36 1.97
C SER A 67 -7.38 2.13 1.20
N LEU A 68 -7.78 1.08 1.89
CA LEU A 68 -8.35 -0.13 1.30
C LEU A 68 -9.71 0.15 0.64
N ALA A 69 -10.57 0.91 1.32
CA ALA A 69 -11.85 1.32 0.77
C ALA A 69 -11.69 2.23 -0.46
N ALA A 70 -10.69 3.12 -0.47
CA ALA A 70 -10.36 3.94 -1.62
C ALA A 70 -9.82 3.08 -2.78
N LEU A 71 -8.86 2.19 -2.50
CA LEU A 71 -8.23 1.33 -3.49
C LEU A 71 -9.27 0.43 -4.17
N ARG A 72 -10.19 -0.19 -3.42
CA ARG A 72 -11.26 -1.03 -3.98
C ARG A 72 -12.22 -0.29 -4.93
N ARG A 73 -12.27 1.05 -4.88
CA ARG A 73 -13.10 1.86 -5.78
C ARG A 73 -12.39 2.25 -7.07
N VAL A 74 -11.06 2.10 -7.14
CA VAL A 74 -10.29 2.35 -8.36
C VAL A 74 -10.64 1.30 -9.40
N GLN A 75 -10.90 1.73 -10.62
CA GLN A 75 -11.13 0.84 -11.76
C GLN A 75 -9.81 0.63 -12.50
N PRO A 76 -9.16 -0.54 -12.39
CA PRO A 76 -7.89 -0.77 -13.08
C PRO A 76 -8.11 -1.00 -14.58
N PRO A 77 -7.23 -0.50 -15.46
CA PRO A 77 -7.18 -0.95 -16.84
C PRO A 77 -6.80 -2.43 -16.89
N ALA A 78 -7.15 -3.12 -17.97
CA ALA A 78 -6.91 -4.57 -18.13
C ALA A 78 -5.45 -4.97 -17.85
N ALA A 79 -4.49 -4.16 -18.30
CA ALA A 79 -3.06 -4.38 -18.06
C ALA A 79 -2.64 -4.33 -16.58
N ALA A 80 -3.40 -3.64 -15.73
CA ALA A 80 -3.11 -3.46 -14.30
C ALA A 80 -4.04 -4.24 -13.36
N GLN A 81 -4.93 -5.08 -13.89
CA GLN A 81 -5.92 -5.80 -13.08
C GLN A 81 -5.27 -6.72 -12.05
N GLU A 82 -4.20 -7.42 -12.42
CA GLU A 82 -3.50 -8.31 -11.49
C GLU A 82 -2.73 -7.53 -10.42
N HIS A 83 -2.09 -6.41 -10.79
CA HIS A 83 -1.45 -5.52 -9.83
C HIS A 83 -2.48 -5.03 -8.81
N HIS A 84 -3.61 -4.49 -9.27
CA HIS A 84 -4.68 -4.02 -8.40
C HIS A 84 -5.20 -5.10 -7.45
N ARG A 85 -5.49 -6.31 -7.96
CA ARG A 85 -5.95 -7.44 -7.14
C ARG A 85 -4.96 -7.78 -6.02
N ARG A 86 -3.66 -7.83 -6.36
CA ARG A 86 -2.59 -8.11 -5.40
C ARG A 86 -2.41 -6.97 -4.39
N SER A 87 -2.50 -5.71 -4.80
CA SER A 87 -2.42 -4.56 -3.90
C SER A 87 -3.56 -4.56 -2.88
N VAL A 88 -4.79 -4.84 -3.30
CA VAL A 88 -5.95 -4.99 -2.39
C VAL A 88 -5.71 -6.12 -1.40
N ALA A 89 -5.28 -7.29 -1.86
CA ALA A 89 -5.01 -8.44 -1.00
C ALA A 89 -3.87 -8.18 0.01
N LEU A 90 -2.80 -7.48 -0.41
CA LEU A 90 -1.70 -7.11 0.48
C LEU A 90 -2.16 -6.13 1.57
N LEU A 91 -2.94 -5.12 1.20
CA LEU A 91 -3.45 -4.15 2.15
C LEU A 91 -4.43 -4.78 3.15
N GLU A 92 -5.30 -5.69 2.70
CA GLU A 92 -6.15 -6.50 3.59
C GLU A 92 -5.36 -7.37 4.57
N GLN A 93 -4.28 -8.01 4.10
CA GLN A 93 -3.39 -8.78 4.98
C GLN A 93 -2.75 -7.88 6.03
N SER A 94 -2.32 -6.68 5.63
CA SER A 94 -1.71 -5.69 6.51
C SER A 94 -2.67 -5.19 7.59
N THR A 95 -3.92 -4.86 7.22
CA THR A 95 -4.95 -4.49 8.21
C THR A 95 -5.21 -5.59 9.23
N ARG A 96 -5.28 -6.87 8.78
CA ARG A 96 -5.44 -8.01 9.69
C ARG A 96 -4.22 -8.21 10.60
N LEU A 97 -3.01 -8.01 10.07
CA LEU A 97 -1.77 -8.12 10.85
C LEU A 97 -1.74 -7.07 11.96
N LEU A 98 -2.09 -5.82 11.64
CA LEU A 98 -2.13 -4.73 12.59
C LEU A 98 -3.15 -4.97 13.71
N ALA A 99 -4.34 -5.48 13.36
CA ALA A 99 -5.36 -5.83 14.36
C ALA A 99 -4.87 -6.93 15.31
N ARG A 100 -4.21 -7.97 14.78
CA ARG A 100 -3.61 -9.05 15.59
C ARG A 100 -2.49 -8.55 16.49
N LEU A 101 -1.65 -7.63 15.99
CA LEU A 101 -0.59 -7.02 16.77
C LEU A 101 -1.17 -6.23 17.95
N LYS A 102 -2.21 -5.42 17.71
CA LYS A 102 -2.94 -4.70 18.76
C LYS A 102 -3.51 -5.67 19.81
N GLU A 103 -4.19 -6.72 19.39
CA GLU A 103 -4.75 -7.73 20.30
C GLU A 103 -3.67 -8.46 21.11
N GLY A 104 -2.57 -8.85 20.47
CA GLY A 104 -1.45 -9.50 21.14
C GLY A 104 -0.81 -8.61 22.21
N LEU A 105 -0.67 -7.31 21.90
CA LEU A 105 -0.13 -6.31 22.81
C LEU A 105 -1.02 -6.11 24.04
N LEU A 106 -2.32 -5.89 23.84
CA LEU A 106 -3.29 -5.63 24.91
C LEU A 106 -3.50 -6.85 25.83
N ASN A 107 -3.36 -8.06 25.29
CA ASN A 107 -3.54 -9.31 26.05
C ASN A 107 -2.23 -9.89 26.60
N GLY A 108 -1.08 -9.22 26.40
CA GLY A 108 0.22 -9.70 26.83
C GLY A 108 0.68 -11.00 26.16
N ASN A 109 0.12 -11.33 25.00
CA ASN A 109 0.41 -12.58 24.28
C ASN A 109 1.65 -12.41 23.39
N ILE A 110 2.83 -12.55 24.00
CA ILE A 110 4.13 -12.41 23.31
C ILE A 110 4.36 -13.53 22.28
N ALA A 111 3.73 -14.70 22.43
CA ALA A 111 3.85 -15.78 21.44
C ALA A 111 3.25 -15.39 20.07
N ALA A 112 2.22 -14.54 20.07
CA ALA A 112 1.64 -14.01 18.84
C ALA A 112 2.67 -13.19 18.04
N LEU A 113 3.66 -12.55 18.68
CA LEU A 113 4.64 -11.70 18.01
C LEU A 113 5.58 -12.48 17.08
N GLY A 114 5.92 -13.73 17.42
CA GLY A 114 6.79 -14.56 16.57
C GLY A 114 6.16 -14.91 15.23
N GLU A 115 4.86 -15.18 15.19
CA GLU A 115 4.11 -15.44 13.95
C GLU A 115 3.94 -14.18 13.10
N LEU A 116 3.96 -12.99 13.71
CA LEU A 116 3.88 -11.72 13.00
C LEU A 116 5.15 -11.44 12.19
N SER A 117 6.32 -11.82 12.68
CA SER A 117 7.59 -11.64 11.95
C SER A 117 7.61 -12.41 10.63
N ALA A 118 7.22 -13.68 10.63
CA ALA A 118 7.14 -14.49 9.41
C ALA A 118 6.10 -13.94 8.42
N GLN A 119 4.94 -13.47 8.92
CA GLN A 119 3.93 -12.81 8.08
C GLN A 119 4.46 -11.49 7.48
N ALA A 120 5.20 -10.70 8.26
CA ALA A 120 5.78 -9.45 7.80
C ALA A 120 6.83 -9.67 6.69
N GLU A 121 7.69 -10.69 6.82
CA GLU A 121 8.65 -11.07 5.78
C GLU A 121 7.96 -11.51 4.49
N GLN A 122 6.91 -12.35 4.61
CA GLN A 122 6.11 -12.75 3.47
C GLN A 122 5.47 -11.54 2.78
N MET A 123 4.90 -10.61 3.55
CA MET A 123 4.29 -9.40 3.02
C MET A 123 5.31 -8.48 2.34
N LYS A 124 6.53 -8.36 2.88
CA LYS A 124 7.62 -7.64 2.24
C LYS A 124 7.94 -8.24 0.86
N SER A 125 8.07 -9.57 0.77
CA SER A 125 8.29 -10.25 -0.50
C SER A 125 7.14 -10.03 -1.50
N GLN A 126 5.89 -10.01 -1.02
CA GLN A 126 4.72 -9.68 -1.83
C GLN A 126 4.75 -8.23 -2.35
N ALA A 127 5.18 -7.27 -1.51
CA ALA A 127 5.34 -5.87 -1.89
C ALA A 127 6.42 -5.70 -2.97
N GLU A 128 7.59 -6.31 -2.80
CA GLU A 128 8.65 -6.31 -3.82
C GLU A 128 8.20 -6.96 -5.15
N GLY A 129 7.32 -7.96 -5.07
CA GLY A 129 6.67 -8.55 -6.24
C GLY A 129 5.69 -7.61 -6.95
N LEU A 130 4.95 -6.79 -6.17
CA LEU A 130 4.06 -5.75 -6.69
C LEU A 130 4.85 -4.63 -7.37
N ASP A 131 5.94 -4.18 -6.79
CA ASP A 131 6.79 -3.11 -7.36
C ASP A 131 7.34 -3.53 -8.73
N ARG A 132 7.85 -4.76 -8.83
CA ARG A 132 8.30 -5.33 -10.11
C ARG A 132 7.17 -5.41 -11.14
N LEU A 133 6.00 -5.88 -10.73
CA LEU A 133 4.83 -5.95 -11.61
C LEU A 133 4.41 -4.55 -12.07
N ALA A 134 4.45 -3.55 -11.18
CA ALA A 134 4.13 -2.17 -11.51
C ALA A 134 5.11 -1.59 -12.54
N ALA A 135 6.41 -1.82 -12.35
CA ALA A 135 7.45 -1.44 -13.31
C ALA A 135 7.23 -2.08 -14.68
N GLU A 136 6.94 -3.39 -14.73
CA GLU A 136 6.65 -4.09 -15.99
C GLU A 136 5.43 -3.52 -16.72
N ILE A 137 4.35 -3.20 -15.98
CA ILE A 137 3.14 -2.62 -16.56
C ILE A 137 3.43 -1.22 -17.13
N ARG A 138 4.16 -0.39 -16.38
CA ARG A 138 4.57 0.95 -16.81
C ARG A 138 5.43 0.88 -18.08
N GLN A 139 6.45 0.03 -18.10
CA GLN A 139 7.31 -0.18 -19.28
C GLN A 139 6.51 -0.64 -20.51
N ARG A 140 5.62 -1.62 -20.37
CA ARG A 140 4.76 -2.09 -21.48
C ARG A 140 3.81 -1.02 -22.00
N ALA A 141 3.44 -0.05 -21.17
CA ALA A 141 2.61 1.08 -21.53
C ALA A 141 3.42 2.27 -22.10
N GLY A 142 4.76 2.19 -22.11
CA GLY A 142 5.64 3.29 -22.52
C GLY A 142 5.75 4.41 -21.47
N LEU A 143 5.64 4.07 -20.20
CA LEU A 143 5.89 4.93 -19.05
C LEU A 143 7.26 4.54 -18.47
N ASP A 144 8.24 5.45 -18.56
CA ASP A 144 9.55 5.36 -17.90
C ASP A 144 9.48 5.95 -16.48
#